data_AF-A0A699THH2-F1
#
_entry.id   AF-A0A699THH2-F1
#
_cell.length_a   1.000
_cell.length_b   1.000
_cell.length_c   1.000
_cell.angle_alpha   90.00
_cell.angle_beta   90.00
_cell.angle_gamma   90.00
#
_symmetry.space_group_name_H-M   'P 1'
#
loop_
_entity.id
_entity.type
_entity.pdbx_description
1 polymer ?
#
loop_
_entity_poly.entity_id
_entity_poly.type
_entity_poly.pdbx_seq_one_letter_code
_entity_poly.pdbx_strand_id
1 'polypeptide(L)'
;SGQEKVVKCYSCQGKGHMARQCSQPKRPRNAAWYKEKAMLAEAQEAEQILDKEKLAFLADLGVLDGQAIHTIILNNAAFQTEDPDTYDSDCDDLSNAQV
;
A
#
# COMPACT_ATOMS: atom_id res chain seq x y z
N SER A 1 32.92 -7.83 -0.81
CA SER A 1 31.67 -8.38 -0.25
C SER A 1 30.48 -7.83 -1.01
N GLY A 2 29.93 -8.60 -1.95
CA GLY A 2 28.66 -8.25 -2.59
C GLY A 2 27.55 -8.46 -1.58
N GLN A 3 26.85 -7.39 -1.19
CA GLN A 3 25.62 -7.53 -0.44
C GLN A 3 24.61 -8.20 -1.38
N GLU A 4 24.43 -9.51 -1.21
CA GLU A 4 23.36 -10.24 -1.87
C GLU A 4 22.06 -9.61 -1.42
N LYS A 5 21.47 -8.78 -2.29
CA LYS A 5 20.22 -8.08 -2.00
C LYS A 5 19.17 -9.15 -1.76
N VAL A 6 18.85 -9.38 -0.49
CA VAL A 6 17.83 -10.34 -0.10
C VAL A 6 16.53 -9.94 -0.78
N VAL A 7 16.06 -10.79 -1.69
CA VAL A 7 14.82 -10.56 -2.45
C VAL A 7 13.65 -10.56 -1.47
N LYS A 8 12.92 -9.44 -1.39
CA LYS A 8 11.68 -9.34 -0.62
C LYS A 8 10.53 -9.81 -1.51
N CYS A 9 9.79 -10.83 -1.08
CA CYS A 9 8.56 -11.23 -1.72
C CYS A 9 7.43 -10.28 -1.32
N TYR A 10 6.89 -9.50 -2.25
CA TYR A 10 5.80 -8.55 -1.91
C TYR A 10 4.43 -9.24 -1.79
N SER A 11 4.27 -10.43 -2.37
CA SER A 11 3.02 -11.20 -2.29
C SER A 11 2.75 -11.77 -0.90
N CYS A 12 3.78 -12.13 -0.13
CA CYS A 12 3.66 -12.67 1.23
C CYS A 12 4.44 -11.89 2.30
N GLN A 13 5.13 -10.80 1.92
CA GLN A 13 6.11 -10.06 2.74
C GLN A 13 7.32 -10.88 3.23
N GLY A 14 7.53 -12.08 2.67
CA GLY A 14 8.68 -12.93 2.97
C GLY A 14 9.99 -12.44 2.37
N LYS A 15 11.08 -13.16 2.64
CA LYS A 15 12.42 -12.89 2.12
C LYS A 15 13.01 -14.14 1.44
N GLY A 16 14.00 -13.95 0.58
CA GLY A 16 14.77 -15.03 -0.05
C GLY A 16 14.13 -15.65 -1.31
N HIS A 17 12.97 -15.15 -1.74
CA HIS A 17 12.29 -15.64 -2.96
C HIS A 17 11.50 -14.51 -3.62
N MET A 18 11.20 -14.67 -4.91
CA MET A 18 10.34 -13.76 -5.67
C MET A 18 8.85 -14.11 -5.51
N ALA A 19 7.96 -13.15 -5.71
CA ALA A 19 6.50 -13.33 -5.70
C ALA A 19 6.05 -14.49 -6.60
N ARG A 20 6.63 -14.60 -7.80
CA ARG A 20 6.36 -15.69 -8.76
C ARG A 20 6.79 -17.09 -8.28
N GLN A 21 7.67 -17.17 -7.29
CA GLN A 21 8.15 -18.40 -6.66
C GLN A 21 7.51 -18.63 -5.28
N CYS A 22 6.60 -17.74 -4.87
CA CYS A 22 5.98 -17.80 -3.56
C CYS A 22 4.95 -18.92 -3.52
N SER A 23 5.12 -19.86 -2.58
CA SER A 23 4.15 -20.92 -2.28
C SER A 23 3.15 -20.51 -1.20
N GLN A 24 3.38 -19.38 -0.53
CA GLN A 24 2.47 -18.86 0.49
C GLN A 24 1.23 -18.26 -0.16
N PRO A 25 0.07 -18.28 0.52
CA PRO A 25 -1.12 -17.61 0.04
C PRO A 25 -0.85 -16.11 -0.16
N LYS A 26 -1.49 -15.52 -1.18
CA LYS A 26 -1.38 -14.09 -1.46
C LYS A 26 -1.90 -13.30 -0.26
N ARG A 27 -1.18 -12.23 0.10
CA ARG A 27 -1.61 -11.27 1.12
C ARG A 27 -3.01 -10.72 0.80
N PRO A 28 -3.88 -10.50 1.81
CA PRO A 28 -5.17 -9.86 1.60
C PRO A 28 -5.01 -8.45 1.04
N ARG A 29 -5.95 -8.05 0.16
CA ARG A 29 -6.00 -6.71 -0.46
C ARG A 29 -6.59 -5.69 0.53
N ASN A 30 -5.84 -5.38 1.59
CA ASN A 30 -6.20 -4.39 2.59
C ASN A 30 -5.60 -3.00 2.30
N ALA A 31 -5.94 -1.98 3.08
CA ALA A 31 -5.47 -0.61 2.91
C ALA A 31 -3.94 -0.53 2.74
N ALA A 32 -3.17 -1.20 3.60
CA ALA A 32 -1.72 -1.23 3.52
C ALA A 32 -1.18 -1.90 2.24
N TRP A 33 -1.91 -2.86 1.67
CA TRP A 33 -1.55 -3.46 0.39
C TRP A 33 -1.80 -2.48 -0.77
N TYR A 34 -2.94 -1.78 -0.76
CA TYR A 34 -3.25 -0.75 -1.76
C TYR A 34 -2.29 0.44 -1.68
N LYS A 35 -1.93 0.89 -0.47
CA LYS A 35 -0.95 1.95 -0.25
C LYS A 35 0.44 1.58 -0.79
N GLU A 36 0.93 0.37 -0.50
CA GLU A 36 2.22 -0.09 -1.01
C GLU A 36 2.22 -0.22 -2.55
N LYS A 37 1.10 -0.68 -3.14
CA LYS A 37 0.94 -0.69 -4.60
C LYS A 37 0.86 0.71 -5.21
N ALA A 38 0.12 1.64 -4.60
CA ALA A 38 -0.03 3.01 -5.10
C ALA A 38 1.34 3.71 -5.15
N MET A 39 2.13 3.63 -4.07
CA MET A 39 3.48 4.20 -4.04
C MET A 39 4.39 3.62 -5.14
N LEU A 40 4.27 2.32 -5.42
CA LEU A 40 5.03 1.68 -6.49
C LEU A 40 4.54 2.11 -7.89
N ALA A 41 3.23 2.26 -8.08
CA ALA A 41 2.65 2.69 -9.35
C ALA A 41 2.99 4.16 -9.65
N GLU A 42 2.88 5.05 -8.65
CA GLU A 42 3.32 6.44 -8.73
C GLU A 42 4.81 6.54 -9.07
N ALA A 43 5.65 5.71 -8.45
CA ALA A 43 7.06 5.64 -8.79
C ALA A 43 7.29 5.19 -10.25
N GLN A 44 6.48 4.25 -10.76
CA GLN A 44 6.53 3.82 -12.15
C GLN A 44 6.11 4.95 -13.12
N GLU A 45 5.06 5.70 -12.79
CA GLU A 45 4.63 6.87 -13.55
C GLU A 45 5.65 8.01 -13.52
N ALA A 46 6.33 8.19 -12.39
CA ALA A 46 7.47 9.10 -12.24
C ALA A 46 8.76 8.58 -12.93
N GLU A 47 8.64 7.61 -13.83
CA GLU A 47 9.73 6.98 -14.59
C GLU A 47 10.85 6.40 -13.71
N GLN A 48 10.57 6.10 -12.44
CA GLN A 48 11.57 5.48 -11.56
C GLN A 48 11.77 4.01 -11.93
N ILE A 49 13.03 3.59 -11.88
CA ILE A 49 13.41 2.21 -12.17
C ILE A 49 12.96 1.32 -11.01
N LEU A 50 11.90 0.55 -11.24
CA LEU A 50 11.46 -0.52 -10.36
C LEU A 50 12.23 -1.82 -10.66
N ASP A 51 12.55 -2.57 -9.62
CA ASP A 51 13.12 -3.90 -9.78
C ASP A 51 12.07 -4.92 -10.27
N LYS A 52 12.54 -6.08 -10.75
CA LYS A 52 11.69 -7.13 -11.32
C LYS A 52 10.64 -7.65 -10.34
N GLU A 53 10.92 -7.62 -9.04
CA GLU A 53 10.02 -8.12 -8.01
C GLU A 53 8.90 -7.12 -7.71
N LYS A 54 9.21 -5.82 -7.66
CA LYS A 54 8.22 -4.73 -7.59
C LYS A 54 7.32 -4.70 -8.83
N LEU A 55 7.89 -4.89 -10.03
CA LEU A 55 7.11 -4.98 -11.27
C LEU A 55 6.18 -6.21 -11.27
N ALA A 56 6.66 -7.36 -10.80
CA ALA A 56 5.83 -8.56 -10.66
C ALA A 56 4.68 -8.33 -9.67
N PHE A 57 4.95 -7.64 -8.56
CA PHE A 57 3.92 -7.27 -7.59
C PHE A 57 2.86 -6.37 -8.21
N LEU A 58 3.23 -5.40 -9.05
CA LEU A 58 2.28 -4.58 -9.81
C LEU A 58 1.47 -5.45 -10.79
N ALA A 59 2.12 -6.27 -11.61
CA ALA A 59 1.49 -7.11 -12.63
C ALA A 59 0.40 -8.07 -12.11
N ASP A 60 0.44 -8.46 -10.84
CA ASP A 60 -0.51 -9.38 -10.19
C ASP A 60 -1.99 -8.91 -10.19
N LEU A 61 -2.25 -7.64 -10.56
CA LEU A 61 -3.59 -7.07 -10.77
C LEU A 61 -3.91 -6.72 -12.24
N GLY A 62 -3.01 -7.01 -13.18
CA GLY A 62 -3.12 -6.51 -14.56
C GLY A 62 -2.66 -5.05 -14.72
N VAL A 63 -1.76 -4.56 -13.87
CA VAL A 63 -1.29 -3.15 -13.79
C VAL A 63 -0.52 -2.66 -15.02
N LEU A 64 -0.47 -3.45 -16.10
CA LEU A 64 0.02 -2.97 -17.38
C LEU A 64 -0.99 -2.06 -18.11
N ASP A 65 -2.22 -1.96 -17.62
CA ASP A 65 -3.21 -1.03 -18.14
C ASP A 65 -3.33 0.20 -17.22
N GLY A 66 -3.30 1.42 -17.79
CA GLY A 66 -3.39 2.67 -17.03
C GLY A 66 -4.67 2.75 -16.17
N GLN A 67 -5.72 2.04 -16.58
CA GLN A 67 -6.97 1.90 -15.81
C GLN A 67 -6.77 1.18 -14.46
N ALA A 68 -5.85 0.22 -14.37
CA ALA A 68 -5.56 -0.51 -13.14
C ALA A 68 -4.73 0.34 -12.15
N ILE A 69 -3.84 1.21 -12.65
CA ILE A 69 -3.11 2.19 -11.82
C ILE A 69 -4.12 3.17 -11.18
N HIS A 70 -5.01 3.76 -11.98
CA HIS A 70 -6.05 4.65 -11.47
C HIS A 70 -6.94 3.97 -10.43
N THR A 71 -7.29 2.69 -10.64
CA THR A 71 -8.06 1.90 -9.68
C THR A 71 -7.30 1.69 -8.37
N ILE A 72 -5.99 1.45 -8.39
CA ILE A 72 -5.17 1.29 -7.18
C ILE A 72 -5.10 2.61 -6.40
N ILE A 73 -4.88 3.74 -7.09
CA ILE A 73 -4.82 5.07 -6.48
C ILE A 73 -6.17 5.42 -5.83
N LEU A 74 -7.29 5.19 -6.54
CA LEU A 74 -8.63 5.46 -6.03
C LEU A 74 -8.97 4.61 -4.80
N ASN A 75 -8.67 3.31 -4.83
CA ASN A 75 -8.91 2.44 -3.67
C ASN A 75 -8.06 2.88 -2.48
N ASN A 76 -6.79 3.23 -2.70
CA ASN A 76 -5.94 3.78 -1.64
C ASN A 76 -6.54 5.06 -1.03
N ALA A 77 -7.07 5.98 -1.86
CA ALA A 77 -7.74 7.20 -1.38
C ALA A 77 -9.02 6.91 -0.59
N ALA A 78 -9.83 5.92 -1.02
CA ALA A 78 -11.02 5.50 -0.28
C ALA A 78 -10.71 4.92 1.11
N PHE A 79 -9.51 4.37 1.33
CA PHE A 79 -9.05 3.96 2.66
C PHE A 79 -8.47 5.11 3.49
N GLN A 80 -8.28 6.30 2.91
CA GLN A 80 -7.74 7.49 3.57
C GLN A 80 -8.84 8.51 3.94
N THR A 81 -10.12 8.24 3.62
CA THR A 81 -11.25 9.12 3.98
C THR A 81 -11.66 9.04 5.45
N GLU A 82 -10.80 8.49 6.32
CA GLU A 82 -10.87 8.79 7.75
C GLU A 82 -10.31 10.21 7.91
N ASP A 83 -11.15 11.18 7.57
CA ASP A 83 -10.93 12.61 7.75
C ASP A 83 -10.40 12.90 9.17
N PRO A 84 -9.13 13.29 9.33
CA PRO A 84 -8.57 13.63 10.64
C PRO A 84 -9.09 14.96 11.20
N ASP A 85 -9.85 15.75 10.44
CA ASP A 85 -10.06 17.18 10.73
C ASP A 85 -11.51 17.60 11.05
N THR A 86 -12.40 16.68 11.46
CA THR A 86 -13.79 17.05 11.90
C THR A 86 -14.21 16.59 13.30
N TYR A 87 -13.28 16.47 14.26
CA TYR A 87 -13.67 16.49 15.67
C TYR A 87 -12.56 16.99 16.59
N ASP A 88 -12.38 18.31 16.61
CA ASP A 88 -12.17 18.99 17.90
C ASP A 88 -13.35 19.95 18.07
N SER A 89 -14.51 19.35 18.33
CA SER A 89 -15.63 20.09 18.90
C SER A 89 -15.12 20.58 20.25
N ASP A 90 -14.77 21.87 20.34
CA ASP A 90 -14.48 22.59 21.58
C ASP A 90 -15.40 22.08 22.68
N CYS A 91 -14.86 21.20 23.52
CA CYS A 91 -15.56 20.63 24.66
C CYS A 91 -15.17 21.47 25.87
N ASP A 92 -15.41 22.77 25.77
CA ASP A 92 -15.35 23.67 26.90
C ASP A 92 -16.70 23.68 27.61
N ASP A 93 -16.64 23.03 28.77
CA ASP A 93 -17.26 23.48 30.00
C ASP A 93 -18.75 23.20 30.19
N LEU A 94 -19.05 22.05 30.80
CA LEU A 94 -19.89 22.04 32.00
C LEU A 94 -19.35 20.98 32.97
N SER A 95 -18.29 21.36 33.68
CA SER A 95 -17.87 20.66 34.88
C SER A 95 -18.88 20.86 36.02
N ASN A 96 -19.20 19.73 36.63
CA ASN A 96 -19.68 19.52 37.99
C ASN A 96 -21.16 19.75 38.33
N ALA A 97 -21.80 18.59 38.47
CA ALA A 97 -22.88 18.34 39.40
C ALA A 97 -22.52 18.68 40.86
N GLN A 98 -23.58 18.99 41.62
CA GLN A 98 -23.78 18.82 43.06
C GLN A 98 -23.15 19.82 44.04
N VAL A 99 -24.01 20.70 44.58
CA VAL A 99 -24.35 20.70 46.01
C VAL A 99 -25.87 20.62 46.14
#